data_AF-A0A7L0YF48-F1
#
_entry.id   AF-A0A7L0YF48-F1
#
_cell.length_a   1.000
_cell.length_b   1.000
_cell.length_c   1.000
_cell.angle_alpha   90.00
_cell.angle_beta   90.00
_cell.angle_gamma   90.00
#
_symmetry.space_group_name_H-M   'P 1'
#
loop_
_entity.id
_entity.type
_entity.pdbx_description
1 polymer ?
#
loop_
_entity_poly.entity_id
_entity_poly.type
_entity_poly.pdbx_seq_one_letter_code
_entity_poly.pdbx_strand_id
1 'polypeptide(L)'
;FSFAFSSTTSAEFDAVVGYLEDIIMDDDFQLIQRNFLEKHYQEFDDSEENKLIYTDIFNEYISLVEKYIEEKLLDRIRGFDMVAFTVSLQQHKDEMPGDIFDLLLTFTDFLAFKEMFLEYRAEKEGRSLDLSSALVVTSLN
;
A
#
# COMPACT_ATOMS: atom_id res chain seq x y z
N PHE A 1 2.03 -17.62 37.89
CA PHE A 1 3.00 -16.66 37.34
C PHE A 1 2.30 -15.95 36.20
N SER A 2 1.89 -14.70 36.44
CA SER A 2 1.17 -13.88 35.47
C SER A 2 2.11 -13.49 34.33
N PHE A 3 1.64 -13.69 33.10
CA PHE A 3 2.32 -13.32 31.87
C PHE A 3 2.30 -11.79 31.75
N ALA A 4 3.30 -11.12 32.31
CA ALA A 4 3.50 -9.67 32.19
C ALA A 4 4.27 -9.31 30.90
N PHE A 5 4.20 -10.15 29.87
CA PHE A 5 4.87 -9.93 28.58
C PHE A 5 3.96 -9.21 27.57
N SER A 6 2.64 -9.25 27.77
CA SER A 6 1.65 -8.76 26.80
C SER A 6 1.50 -7.24 26.72
N SER A 7 1.99 -6.47 27.70
CA SER A 7 1.82 -5.00 27.69
C SER A 7 2.91 -4.25 26.92
N THR A 8 4.11 -4.81 26.78
CA THR A 8 5.25 -4.09 26.18
C THR A 8 5.34 -4.34 24.66
N THR A 9 5.14 -5.58 24.22
CA THR A 9 5.17 -5.93 22.79
C THR A 9 4.02 -5.32 22.01
N SER A 10 2.84 -5.18 22.62
CA SER A 10 1.70 -4.47 22.01
C SER A 10 2.06 -3.00 21.78
N ALA A 11 2.66 -2.32 22.77
CA ALA A 11 3.00 -0.90 22.66
C ALA A 11 4.09 -0.61 21.60
N GLU A 12 5.07 -1.51 21.45
CA GLU A 12 6.06 -1.43 20.38
C GLU A 12 5.42 -1.65 19.00
N PHE A 13 4.54 -2.63 18.88
CA PHE A 13 3.80 -2.90 17.65
C PHE A 13 2.88 -1.73 17.27
N ASP A 14 2.11 -1.19 18.22
CA ASP A 14 1.25 -0.02 18.02
C ASP A 14 2.05 1.20 17.56
N ALA A 15 3.26 1.39 18.08
CA ALA A 15 4.15 2.46 17.64
C ALA A 15 4.64 2.26 16.20
N VAL A 16 5.00 1.03 15.81
CA VAL A 16 5.38 0.71 14.42
C VAL A 16 4.22 0.92 13.46
N VAL A 17 3.00 0.52 13.84
CA VAL A 17 1.79 0.75 13.05
C VAL A 17 1.55 2.25 12.84
N GLY A 18 1.71 3.07 13.88
CA GLY A 18 1.62 4.53 13.74
C GLY A 18 2.67 5.10 12.79
N TYR A 19 3.91 4.60 12.84
CA TYR A 19 4.94 5.02 11.88
C TYR A 19 4.63 4.58 10.45
N LEU A 20 4.06 3.39 10.26
CA LEU A 20 3.63 2.93 8.94
C LEU A 20 2.53 3.81 8.36
N GLU A 21 1.55 4.18 9.18
CA GLU A 21 0.48 5.11 8.79
C GLU A 21 1.08 6.45 8.34
N ASP A 22 2.00 7.02 9.13
CA ASP A 22 2.72 8.25 8.78
C ASP A 22 3.49 8.09 7.46
N ILE A 23 4.19 6.97 7.24
CA ILE A 23 4.98 6.71 6.02
C ILE A 23 4.07 6.63 4.78
N ILE A 24 2.92 5.97 4.89
CA ILE A 24 2.02 5.77 3.74
C ILE A 24 1.26 7.05 3.40
N MET A 25 0.91 7.86 4.41
CA MET A 25 0.30 9.18 4.24
C MET A 25 1.30 10.26 3.79
N ASP A 26 2.60 9.99 3.84
CA ASP A 26 3.64 10.95 3.49
C ASP A 26 3.66 11.27 1.98
N ASP A 27 3.85 12.56 1.68
CA ASP A 27 3.88 13.06 0.29
C ASP A 27 5.00 12.40 -0.54
N ASP A 28 6.12 12.04 0.09
CA ASP A 28 7.23 11.38 -0.61
C ASP A 28 6.83 9.97 -1.08
N PHE A 29 6.09 9.21 -0.25
CA PHE A 29 5.63 7.87 -0.64
C PHE A 29 4.65 7.95 -1.81
N GLN A 30 3.69 8.87 -1.72
CA GLN A 30 2.73 9.13 -2.79
C GLN A 30 3.42 9.58 -4.08
N LEU A 31 4.50 10.38 -3.98
CA LEU A 31 5.29 10.80 -5.13
C LEU A 31 6.07 9.63 -5.75
N ILE A 32 6.69 8.77 -4.94
CA ILE A 32 7.40 7.57 -5.42
C ILE A 32 6.43 6.63 -6.15
N GLN A 33 5.27 6.38 -5.56
CA GLN A 33 4.23 5.54 -6.17
C GLN A 33 3.75 6.14 -7.50
N ARG A 34 3.46 7.44 -7.55
CA ARG A 34 3.07 8.14 -8.79
C ARG A 34 4.16 8.09 -9.86
N ASN A 35 5.43 8.27 -9.50
CA ASN A 35 6.54 8.19 -10.44
C ASN A 35 6.70 6.78 -11.00
N PHE A 36 6.49 5.76 -10.16
CA PHE A 36 6.51 4.37 -10.59
C PHE A 36 5.36 4.05 -11.55
N LEU A 37 4.14 4.50 -11.21
CA LEU A 37 2.96 4.40 -12.07
C LEU A 37 3.21 5.07 -13.43
N GLU A 38 3.70 6.32 -13.43
CA GLU A 38 3.97 7.08 -14.66
C GLU A 38 5.02 6.43 -15.57
N LYS A 39 5.99 5.73 -14.99
CA LYS A 39 7.03 5.01 -15.75
C LYS A 39 6.49 3.74 -16.43
N HIS A 40 5.51 3.06 -15.83
CA HIS A 40 5.09 1.71 -16.24
C HIS A 40 3.64 1.61 -16.75
N TYR A 41 2.80 2.65 -16.63
CA TYR A 41 1.37 2.56 -16.97
C TYR A 41 1.06 2.15 -18.41
N GLN A 42 1.96 2.44 -19.36
CA GLN A 42 1.78 2.07 -20.78
C GLN A 42 1.92 0.56 -21.01
N GLU A 43 2.62 -0.14 -20.13
CA GLU A 43 2.81 -1.58 -20.24
C GLU A 43 1.53 -2.32 -19.86
N PHE A 44 0.70 -1.76 -18.98
CA PHE A 44 -0.54 -2.39 -18.49
C PHE A 44 -1.72 -2.17 -19.43
N ASP A 45 -2.49 -3.22 -19.66
CA ASP A 45 -3.75 -3.20 -20.37
C ASP A 45 -4.84 -4.02 -19.65
N ASP A 46 -6.09 -3.71 -20.01
CA ASP A 46 -7.31 -4.30 -19.48
C ASP A 46 -7.60 -5.70 -20.06
N SER A 47 -6.56 -6.41 -20.54
CA SER A 47 -6.69 -7.79 -20.99
C SER A 47 -6.75 -8.73 -19.79
N GLU A 48 -7.53 -9.81 -19.91
CA GLU A 48 -7.51 -10.93 -18.97
C GLU A 48 -6.15 -11.66 -18.99
N GLU A 49 -5.44 -11.64 -20.13
CA GLU A 49 -4.10 -12.22 -20.25
C GLU A 49 -3.02 -11.29 -19.68
N ASN A 50 -2.26 -11.79 -18.70
CA ASN A 50 -1.15 -11.05 -18.11
C ASN A 50 0.11 -11.16 -18.97
N LYS A 51 0.76 -10.02 -19.23
CA LYS A 51 2.08 -10.01 -19.90
C LYS A 51 3.14 -10.53 -18.95
N LEU A 52 4.15 -11.23 -19.49
CA LEU A 52 5.29 -11.71 -18.70
C LEU A 52 6.00 -10.58 -17.94
N ILE A 53 6.05 -9.38 -18.53
CA ILE A 53 6.68 -8.21 -17.92
C ILE A 53 5.93 -7.70 -16.68
N TYR A 54 4.65 -8.05 -16.49
CA TYR A 54 3.90 -7.63 -15.29
C TYR A 54 4.53 -8.19 -14.03
N THR A 55 5.05 -9.42 -14.08
CA THR A 55 5.75 -10.04 -12.96
C THR A 55 7.04 -9.28 -12.63
N ASP A 56 7.81 -8.88 -13.64
CA ASP A 56 9.05 -8.14 -13.44
C ASP A 56 8.78 -6.77 -12.82
N ILE A 57 7.78 -6.04 -13.34
CA ILE A 57 7.38 -4.72 -12.82
C ILE A 57 6.79 -4.86 -11.41
N PHE A 58 5.99 -5.90 -11.14
CA PHE A 58 5.45 -6.16 -9.81
C PHE A 58 6.56 -6.41 -8.79
N ASN A 59 7.54 -7.25 -9.10
CA ASN A 59 8.69 -7.47 -8.22
C ASN A 59 9.51 -6.20 -7.99
N GLU A 60 9.69 -5.37 -9.02
CA GLU A 60 10.33 -4.06 -8.89
C GLU A 60 9.54 -3.15 -7.92
N TYR A 61 8.21 -3.14 -8.02
CA TYR A 61 7.33 -2.38 -7.13
C TYR A 61 7.40 -2.86 -5.68
N ILE A 62 7.31 -4.18 -5.44
CA ILE A 62 7.42 -4.76 -4.10
C ILE A 62 8.76 -4.38 -3.49
N SER A 63 9.86 -4.55 -4.23
CA SER A 63 11.18 -4.20 -3.73
C SER A 63 11.32 -2.71 -3.43
N LEU A 64 10.69 -1.83 -4.22
CA LEU A 64 10.68 -0.39 -4.00
C LEU A 64 9.93 -0.02 -2.71
N VAL A 65 8.71 -0.54 -2.54
CA VAL A 65 7.87 -0.27 -1.36
C VAL A 65 8.49 -0.85 -0.09
N GLU A 66 8.90 -2.12 -0.13
CA GLU A 66 9.51 -2.81 1.00
C GLU A 66 10.77 -2.09 1.47
N LYS A 67 11.66 -1.74 0.53
CA LYS A 67 12.88 -0.99 0.86
C LYS A 67 12.59 0.38 1.45
N TYR A 68 11.62 1.11 0.88
CA TYR A 68 11.27 2.44 1.36
C TYR A 68 10.71 2.39 2.80
N ILE A 69 9.81 1.44 3.07
CA ILE A 69 9.26 1.21 4.40
C ILE A 69 10.38 0.82 5.39
N GLU A 70 11.23 -0.13 5.01
CA GLU A 70 12.34 -0.59 5.84
C GLU A 70 13.30 0.58 6.19
N GLU A 71 13.70 1.38 5.20
CA GLU A 71 14.59 2.53 5.42
C GLU A 71 13.97 3.56 6.36
N LYS A 72 12.67 3.88 6.20
CA LYS A 72 11.96 4.83 7.07
C LYS A 72 11.79 4.27 8.49
N LEU A 73 11.48 3.00 8.64
CA LEU A 73 11.37 2.36 9.96
C LEU A 73 12.72 2.27 10.67
N LEU A 74 13.81 1.98 9.96
CA LEU A 74 15.17 1.98 10.51
C LEU A 74 15.64 3.37 10.95
N ASP A 75 15.23 4.43 10.24
CA ASP A 75 15.54 5.82 10.63
C ASP A 75 14.82 6.22 11.94
N ARG A 76 13.58 5.74 12.13
CA ARG A 76 12.78 5.98 13.34
C ARG A 76 13.18 5.08 14.51
N ILE A 77 13.48 3.81 14.25
CA ILE A 77 13.69 2.76 15.25
C ILE A 77 15.10 2.19 15.08
N ARG A 78 15.99 2.52 16.02
CA ARG A 78 17.36 1.99 16.02
C ARG A 78 17.37 0.49 16.24
N GLY A 79 17.93 -0.24 15.27
CA GLY A 79 18.04 -1.71 15.33
C GLY A 79 16.72 -2.42 15.03
N PHE A 80 15.83 -1.78 14.28
CA PHE A 80 14.61 -2.41 13.77
C PHE A 80 14.95 -3.67 12.96
N ASP A 81 14.18 -4.73 13.19
CA ASP A 81 14.30 -6.01 12.50
C ASP A 81 13.04 -6.23 11.68
N MET A 82 13.18 -6.09 10.36
CA MET A 82 12.06 -6.24 9.43
C MET A 82 11.48 -7.66 9.46
N VAL A 83 12.31 -8.69 9.67
CA VAL A 83 11.85 -10.09 9.73
C VAL A 83 11.01 -10.32 10.98
N ALA A 84 11.47 -9.82 12.13
CA ALA A 84 10.71 -9.89 13.37
C ALA A 84 9.37 -9.14 13.22
N PHE A 85 9.39 -7.98 12.58
CA PHE A 85 8.19 -7.20 12.31
C PHE A 85 7.18 -7.95 11.44
N THR A 86 7.59 -8.54 10.32
CA THR A 86 6.67 -9.29 9.44
C THR A 86 6.04 -10.49 10.17
N VAL A 87 6.80 -11.15 11.05
CA VAL A 87 6.26 -12.23 11.90
C VAL A 87 5.23 -11.69 12.89
N SER A 88 5.53 -10.58 13.57
CA SER A 88 4.57 -9.90 14.46
C SER A 88 3.32 -9.45 13.69
N LEU A 89 3.48 -8.91 12.49
CA LEU A 89 2.40 -8.43 11.64
C LEU A 89 1.45 -9.58 11.22
N GLN A 90 1.97 -10.79 10.99
CA GLN A 90 1.15 -11.97 10.76
C GLN A 90 0.44 -12.49 12.02
N GLN A 91 1.08 -12.37 13.19
CA GLN A 91 0.54 -12.85 14.47
C GLN A 91 -0.53 -11.91 15.04
N HIS A 92 -0.40 -10.61 14.81
CA HIS A 92 -1.29 -9.56 15.31
C HIS A 92 -2.28 -9.06 14.25
N LYS A 93 -2.50 -9.83 13.18
CA LYS A 93 -3.43 -9.47 12.09
C LYS A 93 -4.84 -9.12 12.60
N ASP A 94 -5.32 -9.84 13.62
CA ASP A 94 -6.64 -9.63 14.22
C ASP A 94 -6.71 -8.43 15.19
N GLU A 95 -5.57 -7.87 15.59
CA GLU A 95 -5.48 -6.77 16.56
C GLU A 95 -5.19 -5.41 15.90
N MET A 96 -4.81 -5.39 14.61
CA MET A 96 -4.59 -4.14 13.87
C MET A 96 -5.91 -3.46 13.48
N PRO A 97 -5.88 -2.11 13.31
CA PRO A 97 -6.89 -1.44 12.52
C PRO A 97 -6.89 -2.05 11.12
N GLY A 98 -8.00 -2.70 10.73
CA GLY A 98 -8.09 -3.46 9.48
C GLY A 98 -7.64 -2.66 8.26
N ASP A 99 -7.92 -1.36 8.25
CA ASP A 99 -7.65 -0.46 7.14
C ASP A 99 -6.16 -0.36 6.77
N ILE A 100 -5.24 -0.33 7.75
CA ILE A 100 -3.78 -0.20 7.50
C ILE A 100 -3.17 -1.53 7.06
N PHE A 101 -3.61 -2.62 7.67
CA PHE A 101 -3.15 -3.95 7.26
C PHE A 101 -3.64 -4.30 5.86
N ASP A 102 -4.92 -4.03 5.57
CA ASP A 102 -5.49 -4.24 4.25
C ASP A 102 -4.76 -3.39 3.21
N LEU A 103 -4.41 -2.14 3.54
CA LEU A 103 -3.60 -1.28 2.68
C LEU A 103 -2.21 -1.87 2.41
N LEU A 104 -1.50 -2.36 3.43
CA LEU A 104 -0.22 -3.05 3.21
C LEU A 104 -0.36 -4.31 2.36
N LEU A 105 -1.45 -5.06 2.57
CA LEU A 105 -1.74 -6.26 1.79
C LEU A 105 -1.98 -5.91 0.32
N THR A 106 -2.63 -4.78 0.02
CA THR A 106 -2.84 -4.31 -1.36
C THR A 106 -1.53 -4.07 -2.10
N PHE A 107 -0.45 -3.67 -1.41
CA PHE A 107 0.86 -3.51 -2.06
C PHE A 107 1.44 -4.86 -2.51
N THR A 108 1.16 -5.92 -1.76
CA THR A 108 1.60 -7.30 -2.06
C THR A 108 0.61 -8.10 -2.91
N ASP A 109 -0.55 -7.53 -3.23
CA ASP A 109 -1.58 -8.18 -4.01
C ASP A 109 -1.45 -7.78 -5.49
N PHE A 110 -1.27 -8.78 -6.35
CA PHE A 110 -1.09 -8.54 -7.78
C PHE A 110 -2.34 -7.97 -8.47
N LEU A 111 -3.55 -8.35 -8.01
CA LEU A 111 -4.79 -7.87 -8.60
C LEU A 111 -5.00 -6.38 -8.27
N ALA A 112 -4.84 -6.00 -7.00
CA ALA A 112 -4.90 -4.61 -6.56
C ALA A 112 -3.83 -3.76 -7.26
N PHE A 113 -2.61 -4.30 -7.40
CA PHE A 113 -1.55 -3.66 -8.14
C PHE A 113 -1.91 -3.42 -9.62
N LYS A 114 -2.47 -4.42 -10.30
CA LYS A 114 -2.92 -4.28 -11.71
C LYS A 114 -4.04 -3.26 -11.83
N GLU A 115 -5.04 -3.31 -10.95
CA GLU A 115 -6.15 -2.36 -10.93
C GLU A 115 -5.65 -0.92 -10.76
N MET A 116 -4.73 -0.67 -9.83
CA MET A 116 -4.11 0.65 -9.63
C MET A 116 -3.47 1.20 -10.92
N PHE A 117 -2.79 0.35 -11.70
CA PHE A 117 -2.22 0.74 -12.99
C PHE A 117 -3.28 1.05 -14.04
N LEU A 118 -4.37 0.28 -14.09
CA LEU A 118 -5.48 0.50 -15.02
C LEU A 118 -6.24 1.77 -14.69
N GLU A 119 -6.49 2.05 -13.41
CA GLU A 119 -7.11 3.28 -12.93
C GLU A 119 -6.25 4.50 -13.28
N TYR A 120 -4.95 4.45 -12.96
CA TYR A 120 -4.02 5.54 -13.28
C TYR A 120 -3.96 5.80 -14.78
N ARG A 121 -3.94 4.74 -15.59
CA ARG A 121 -3.99 4.85 -17.05
C ARG A 121 -5.30 5.47 -17.53
N ALA A 122 -6.44 5.04 -16.98
CA ALA A 122 -7.74 5.58 -17.32
C ALA A 122 -7.86 7.08 -16.97
N GLU A 123 -7.29 7.49 -15.83
CA GLU A 123 -7.19 8.91 -15.46
C GLU A 123 -6.33 9.70 -16.45
N LYS A 124 -5.14 9.21 -16.80
CA LYS A 124 -4.23 9.86 -17.76
C LYS A 124 -4.80 9.95 -19.18
N GLU A 125 -5.53 8.92 -19.62
CA GLU A 125 -6.17 8.88 -20.92
C GLU A 125 -7.50 9.66 -20.96
N GLY A 126 -7.91 10.29 -19.85
CA GLY A 126 -9.16 11.04 -19.76
C GLY A 126 -10.41 10.17 -19.86
N ARG A 127 -10.28 8.87 -19.57
CA ARG A 127 -11.38 7.92 -19.41
C ARG A 127 -11.95 7.89 -17.99
N SER A 128 -11.32 8.58 -17.04
CA SER A 128 -11.93 8.83 -15.73
C SER A 128 -13.32 9.39 -15.96
N LEU A 129 -14.32 8.64 -15.51
CA LEU A 129 -15.73 8.99 -15.62
C LEU A 129 -15.88 10.42 -15.14
N ASP A 130 -16.37 11.29 -16.02
CA ASP A 130 -16.75 12.64 -15.64
C ASP A 130 -17.88 12.55 -14.61
N LEU A 131 -17.49 12.51 -13.33
CA LEU A 131 -18.40 12.44 -12.17
C LEU A 131 -19.27 13.69 -12.08
N SER A 132 -19.06 14.72 -12.92
CA SER A 132 -19.98 15.84 -13.07
C SER A 132 -21.38 15.40 -13.56
N SER A 133 -21.49 14.23 -14.20
CA SER A 133 -22.75 13.69 -14.69
C SER A 133 -23.52 12.84 -13.67
N ALA A 134 -22.87 12.34 -12.62
CA ALA A 134 -23.48 11.53 -11.57
C ALA A 134 -24.14 12.35 -10.44
N LEU A 135 -23.85 13.65 -10.37
CA LEU A 135 -24.39 14.59 -9.36
C LEU A 135 -25.53 15.48 -9.90
N VAL A 136 -26.30 15.02 -10.89
CA VAL A 136 -27.59 15.66 -11.18
C VAL A 136 -28.58 15.24 -10.08
N VAL A 137 -28.49 15.91 -8.94
CA VAL A 137 -29.53 15.90 -7.91
C VAL A 137 -30.78 16.48 -8.56
N THR A 138 -31.66 15.61 -9.05
CA THR A 138 -33.02 15.99 -9.39
C THR A 138 -33.68 16.48 -8.11
N SER A 139 -33.72 17.80 -7.94
CA SER A 139 -34.59 18.41 -6.93
C SER A 139 -36.03 18.03 -7.28
N LEU A 140 -36.58 17.10 -6.52
CA LEU A 140 -37.99 16.74 -6.56
C LEU A 140 -38.78 17.94 -6.00
N ASN A 141 -39.54 18.58 -6.88
CA ASN A 141 -40.53 19.61 -6.54
C ASN A 141 -41.88 18.98 -6.22
#